data_AF-K5VP54-F1
#
_entry.id   AF-K5VP54-F1
#
_cell.length_a   1.000
_cell.length_b   1.000
_cell.length_c   1.000
_cell.angle_alpha   90.00
_cell.angle_beta   90.00
_cell.angle_gamma   90.00
#
_symmetry.space_group_name_H-M   'P 1'
#
loop_
_entity.id
_entity.type
_entity.pdbx_description
1 polymer ?
#
loop_
_entity_poly.entity_id
_entity_poly.type
_entity_poly.pdbx_seq_one_letter_code
_entity_poly.pdbx_strand_id
1 'polypeptide(L)'
;MAAPQIYYRQYSGEADLPRIMALVQSELSEPYVIYTFRYFLHQWSAYAGDPANSDPIGVIVCKQSLHRNRSNRGYIAMLSVDKNWRKRGIASTLVRNSIDAMKEDGVEEIILETEFDNYAALSLYESLGFIREKRLYRFYLNGKDAFRLVLAVSPSDSEDNSDNSSSDSPTRSSSYPRHPTYRAIKVIPYSDEEDDDDYVSTR
;
A
#
# COMPACT_ATOMS: atom_id res chain seq x y z
N MET A 1 30.94 4.52 3.80
CA MET A 1 30.22 4.19 2.55
C MET A 1 28.93 5.00 2.54
N ALA A 2 28.65 5.74 1.46
CA ALA A 2 27.37 6.43 1.32
C ALA A 2 26.24 5.39 1.29
N ALA A 3 25.10 5.69 1.92
CA ALA A 3 23.92 4.84 1.80
C ALA A 3 23.53 4.76 0.31
N PRO A 4 23.22 3.57 -0.22
CA PRO A 4 22.78 3.46 -1.61
C PRO A 4 21.54 4.33 -1.82
N GLN A 5 21.55 5.11 -2.89
CA GLN A 5 20.45 6.01 -3.24
C GLN A 5 19.27 5.16 -3.69
N ILE A 6 18.14 5.24 -2.99
CA ILE A 6 16.90 4.53 -3.35
C ILE A 6 15.95 5.54 -3.95
N TYR A 7 15.38 5.25 -5.12
CA TYR A 7 14.30 6.04 -5.69
C TYR A 7 12.97 5.30 -5.52
N TYR A 8 11.89 6.07 -5.39
CA TYR A 8 10.52 5.56 -5.31
C TYR A 8 9.76 6.07 -6.53
N ARG A 9 9.12 5.17 -7.28
CA ARG A 9 8.30 5.53 -8.44
C ARG A 9 7.04 4.68 -8.52
N GLN A 10 6.03 5.21 -9.19
CA GLN A 10 4.83 4.45 -9.52
C GLN A 10 5.13 3.39 -10.59
N TYR A 11 4.37 2.31 -10.57
CA TYR A 11 4.35 1.30 -11.63
C TYR A 11 4.05 1.97 -12.98
N SER A 12 4.85 1.67 -14.00
CA SER A 12 4.74 2.30 -15.33
C SER A 12 4.15 1.39 -16.39
N GLY A 13 3.82 0.14 -16.05
CA GLY A 13 3.23 -0.83 -16.97
C GLY A 13 3.96 -2.16 -17.03
N GLU A 14 3.54 -3.01 -17.97
CA GLU A 14 3.88 -4.44 -18.07
C GLU A 14 5.39 -4.74 -18.11
N ALA A 15 6.24 -3.79 -18.48
CA ALA A 15 7.69 -3.96 -18.44
C ALA A 15 8.25 -4.16 -17.02
N ASP A 16 7.57 -3.66 -15.98
CA ASP A 16 7.97 -3.86 -14.58
C ASP A 16 7.43 -5.18 -14.02
N LEU A 17 6.38 -5.74 -14.64
CA LEU A 17 5.60 -6.85 -14.09
C LEU A 17 6.43 -8.12 -13.83
N PRO A 18 7.29 -8.60 -14.75
CA PRO A 18 8.09 -9.80 -14.50
C PRO A 18 9.00 -9.67 -13.27
N ARG A 19 9.58 -8.48 -13.07
CA ARG A 19 10.50 -8.19 -11.97
C ARG A 19 9.75 -8.05 -10.63
N ILE A 20 8.60 -7.40 -10.64
CA ILE A 20 7.71 -7.31 -9.46
C ILE A 20 7.23 -8.71 -9.05
N MET A 21 6.79 -9.52 -10.02
CA MET A 21 6.35 -10.89 -9.77
C MET A 21 7.46 -11.72 -9.15
N ALA A 22 8.68 -11.64 -9.69
CA ALA A 22 9.84 -12.34 -9.13
C ALA A 22 10.11 -11.96 -7.67
N LEU A 23 10.07 -10.65 -7.34
CA LEU A 23 10.27 -10.16 -5.98
C LEU A 23 9.14 -10.56 -5.01
N VAL A 24 7.90 -10.63 -5.50
CA VAL A 24 6.76 -11.04 -4.66
C VAL A 24 6.81 -12.54 -4.40
N GLN A 25 7.07 -13.35 -5.44
CA GLN A 25 7.15 -14.81 -5.34
C GLN A 25 8.32 -15.29 -4.48
N SER A 26 9.41 -14.51 -4.37
CA SER A 26 10.54 -14.87 -3.51
C SER A 26 10.30 -14.58 -2.03
N GLU A 27 9.32 -13.75 -1.69
CA GLU A 27 9.12 -13.23 -0.34
C GLU A 27 7.77 -13.57 0.30
N LEU A 28 6.70 -13.73 -0.49
CA LEU A 28 5.38 -14.07 0.02
C LEU A 28 5.11 -15.57 -0.09
N SER A 29 4.37 -16.10 0.87
CA SER A 29 4.00 -17.52 0.96
C SER A 29 2.90 -17.93 -0.03
N GLU A 30 2.12 -16.96 -0.52
CA GLU A 30 0.97 -17.21 -1.39
C GLU A 30 1.35 -17.20 -2.89
N PRO A 31 0.93 -18.22 -3.66
CA PRO A 31 1.22 -18.32 -5.09
C PRO A 31 0.28 -17.40 -5.91
N TYR A 32 0.65 -16.13 -6.06
CA TYR A 32 -0.12 -15.20 -6.88
C TYR A 32 0.03 -15.48 -8.38
N VAL A 33 -1.10 -15.61 -9.07
CA VAL A 33 -1.17 -15.69 -10.54
C VAL A 33 -1.07 -14.29 -11.16
N ILE A 34 -0.60 -14.20 -12.41
CA ILE A 34 -0.40 -12.92 -13.12
C ILE A 34 -1.67 -12.04 -13.15
N TYR A 35 -2.85 -12.64 -13.20
CA TYR A 35 -4.13 -11.91 -13.19
C TYR A 35 -4.34 -11.11 -11.90
N THR A 36 -3.87 -11.61 -10.76
CA THR A 36 -3.94 -10.89 -9.48
C THR A 36 -3.12 -9.61 -9.54
N PHE A 37 -1.92 -9.67 -10.12
CA PHE A 37 -1.09 -8.48 -10.30
C PHE A 37 -1.76 -7.49 -11.24
N ARG A 38 -2.23 -7.92 -12.41
CA ARG A 38 -2.91 -7.02 -13.37
C ARG A 38 -4.15 -6.35 -12.78
N TYR A 39 -4.90 -7.08 -11.95
CA TYR A 39 -6.06 -6.52 -11.26
C TYR A 39 -5.68 -5.36 -10.33
N PHE A 40 -4.64 -5.52 -9.51
CA PHE A 40 -4.27 -4.50 -8.52
C PHE A 40 -3.33 -3.41 -9.06
N LEU A 41 -2.41 -3.73 -9.97
CA LEU A 41 -1.39 -2.79 -10.45
C LEU A 41 -1.95 -1.65 -11.32
N HIS A 42 -3.19 -1.78 -11.81
CA HIS A 42 -3.88 -0.71 -12.54
C HIS A 42 -4.36 0.45 -11.66
N GLN A 43 -4.35 0.31 -10.33
CA GLN A 43 -4.84 1.34 -9.41
C GLN A 43 -3.70 2.09 -8.72
N TRP A 44 -3.11 1.51 -7.68
CA TRP A 44 -1.98 2.12 -6.97
C TRP A 44 -0.89 1.11 -6.65
N SER A 45 0.25 1.25 -7.30
CA SER A 45 1.44 0.48 -6.94
C SER A 45 2.67 1.35 -7.08
N ALA A 46 3.48 1.32 -6.02
CA ALA A 46 4.75 2.00 -5.96
C ALA A 46 5.84 0.97 -5.74
N TYR A 47 7.01 1.22 -6.32
CA TYR A 47 8.17 0.39 -6.09
C TYR A 47 9.40 1.25 -5.79
N ALA A 48 10.30 0.68 -5.02
CA ALA A 48 11.62 1.20 -4.70
C ALA A 48 12.67 0.52 -5.59
N GLY A 49 13.51 1.28 -6.28
CA GLY A 49 14.53 0.74 -7.18
C GLY A 49 15.94 1.27 -6.86
N ASP A 50 16.95 0.52 -7.31
CA ASP A 50 18.33 0.97 -7.34
C ASP A 50 18.58 1.73 -8.65
N PRO A 51 19.11 2.98 -8.63
CA PRO A 51 19.55 3.65 -9.85
C PRO A 51 20.59 2.83 -10.65
N ALA A 52 21.37 1.98 -9.97
CA ALA A 52 22.44 1.20 -10.59
C ALA A 52 21.96 -0.11 -11.24
N ASN A 53 20.87 -0.69 -10.74
CA ASN A 53 20.32 -1.92 -11.26
C ASN A 53 18.79 -1.78 -11.33
N SER A 54 18.21 -1.87 -12.52
CA SER A 54 16.78 -1.67 -12.78
C SER A 54 15.86 -2.71 -12.11
N ASP A 55 16.37 -3.47 -11.15
CA ASP A 55 15.64 -4.44 -10.36
C ASP A 55 14.91 -3.76 -9.20
N PRO A 56 13.65 -4.14 -8.93
CA PRO A 56 12.90 -3.62 -7.81
C PRO A 56 13.50 -4.14 -6.51
N ILE A 57 13.82 -3.23 -5.60
CA ILE A 57 14.24 -3.52 -4.23
C ILE A 57 13.02 -3.77 -3.34
N GLY A 58 11.91 -3.08 -3.60
CA GLY A 58 10.70 -3.20 -2.82
C GLY A 58 9.48 -2.82 -3.64
N VAL A 59 8.33 -3.42 -3.33
CA VAL A 59 7.08 -3.15 -4.01
C VAL A 59 5.93 -3.14 -3.00
N ILE A 60 5.00 -2.21 -3.19
CA ILE A 60 3.71 -2.21 -2.54
C ILE A 60 2.61 -2.18 -3.59
N VAL A 61 1.59 -3.00 -3.38
CA VAL A 61 0.43 -3.11 -4.26
C VAL A 61 -0.82 -2.84 -3.43
N CYS A 62 -1.54 -1.78 -3.79
CA CYS A 62 -2.72 -1.30 -3.08
C CYS A 62 -3.90 -1.10 -4.04
N LYS A 63 -5.11 -1.14 -3.48
CA LYS A 63 -6.37 -0.78 -4.14
C LYS A 63 -7.14 0.18 -3.25
N GLN A 64 -7.86 1.11 -3.86
CA GLN A 64 -8.85 1.92 -3.18
C GLN A 64 -10.16 1.84 -3.95
N SER A 65 -11.25 1.57 -3.26
CA SER A 65 -12.58 1.45 -3.88
C SER A 65 -13.69 1.75 -2.89
N LEU A 66 -14.83 2.19 -3.41
CA LEU A 66 -16.07 2.29 -2.64
C LEU A 66 -16.55 0.89 -2.25
N HIS A 67 -16.48 0.59 -0.95
CA HIS A 67 -17.03 -0.65 -0.40
C HIS A 67 -18.54 -0.49 -0.22
N ARG A 68 -19.32 -1.37 -0.86
CA ARG A 68 -20.81 -1.40 -0.77
C ARG A 68 -21.47 -0.06 -1.09
N ASN A 69 -20.86 0.75 -1.97
CA ASN A 69 -21.29 2.11 -2.30
C ASN A 69 -21.48 3.05 -1.08
N ARG A 70 -20.80 2.77 0.04
CA ARG A 70 -20.98 3.52 1.29
C ARG A 70 -19.71 4.06 1.93
N SER A 71 -18.59 3.33 1.85
CA SER A 71 -17.34 3.78 2.46
C SER A 71 -16.15 3.65 1.52
N ASN A 72 -15.31 4.68 1.45
CA ASN A 72 -14.09 4.65 0.64
C ASN A 72 -12.99 3.88 1.37
N ARG A 73 -12.67 2.67 0.91
CA ARG A 73 -11.77 1.75 1.61
C ARG A 73 -10.51 1.46 0.81
N GLY A 74 -9.36 1.63 1.46
CA GLY A 74 -8.05 1.22 0.99
C GLY A 74 -7.72 -0.22 1.39
N TYR A 75 -7.00 -0.93 0.54
CA TYR A 75 -6.53 -2.29 0.77
C TYR A 75 -5.08 -2.44 0.35
N ILE A 76 -4.21 -2.85 1.28
CA ILE A 76 -2.82 -3.20 0.98
C ILE A 76 -2.77 -4.70 0.70
N ALA A 77 -2.70 -5.05 -0.58
CA ALA A 77 -2.74 -6.44 -1.03
C ALA A 77 -1.39 -7.15 -0.87
N MET A 78 -0.30 -6.46 -1.21
CA MET A 78 1.04 -7.04 -1.19
C MET A 78 2.07 -5.99 -0.78
N LEU A 79 3.01 -6.40 0.06
CA LEU A 79 4.20 -5.62 0.41
C LEU A 79 5.40 -6.57 0.45
N SER A 80 6.40 -6.31 -0.39
CA SER A 80 7.64 -7.09 -0.42
C SER A 80 8.85 -6.17 -0.49
N VAL A 81 9.91 -6.54 0.23
CA VAL A 81 11.22 -5.87 0.18
C VAL A 81 12.30 -6.95 0.19
N ASP A 82 13.24 -6.85 -0.75
CA ASP A 82 14.41 -7.70 -0.89
C ASP A 82 15.13 -7.81 0.46
N LYS A 83 15.43 -9.05 0.86
CA LYS A 83 16.08 -9.40 2.14
C LYS A 83 17.35 -8.59 2.41
N ASN A 84 18.16 -8.31 1.38
CA ASN A 84 19.42 -7.59 1.46
C ASN A 84 19.24 -6.08 1.75
N TRP A 85 18.02 -5.57 1.54
CA TRP A 85 17.66 -4.16 1.66
C TRP A 85 16.72 -3.87 2.84
N ARG A 86 16.37 -4.89 3.63
CA ARG A 86 15.55 -4.74 4.84
C ARG A 86 16.28 -3.93 5.92
N LYS A 87 15.49 -3.48 6.92
CA LYS A 87 15.96 -2.66 8.05
C LYS A 87 16.52 -1.28 7.65
N ARG A 88 16.12 -0.78 6.48
CA ARG A 88 16.48 0.54 5.94
C ARG A 88 15.27 1.49 5.79
N GLY A 89 14.14 1.16 6.41
CA GLY A 89 12.91 1.96 6.33
C GLY A 89 12.12 1.85 5.02
N ILE A 90 12.56 1.05 4.05
CA ILE A 90 11.94 0.96 2.71
C ILE A 90 10.45 0.60 2.78
N ALA A 91 10.12 -0.46 3.53
CA ALA A 91 8.74 -0.90 3.70
C ALA A 91 7.87 0.19 4.34
N SER A 92 8.39 0.85 5.39
CA SER A 92 7.69 1.95 6.06
C SER A 92 7.46 3.13 5.12
N THR A 93 8.43 3.49 4.28
CA THR A 93 8.28 4.56 3.28
C THR A 93 7.25 4.20 2.23
N LEU A 94 7.28 2.97 1.70
CA LEU A 94 6.27 2.50 0.74
C LEU A 94 4.86 2.56 1.31
N VAL A 95 4.67 2.09 2.55
CA VAL A 95 3.35 2.12 3.20
C VAL A 95 2.88 3.54 3.48
N ARG A 96 3.76 4.44 3.99
CA ARG A 96 3.40 5.85 4.22
C ARG A 96 2.98 6.55 2.94
N ASN A 97 3.79 6.45 1.88
CA ASN A 97 3.46 7.07 0.59
C ASN A 97 2.11 6.57 0.05
N SER A 98 1.79 5.29 0.24
CA SER A 98 0.49 4.73 -0.17
C SER A 98 -0.67 5.20 0.72
N ILE A 99 -0.46 5.35 2.03
CA ILE A 99 -1.46 5.92 2.94
C ILE A 99 -1.74 7.37 2.54
N ASP A 100 -0.70 8.17 2.35
CA ASP A 100 -0.84 9.59 2.00
C ASP A 100 -1.60 9.75 0.67
N ALA A 101 -1.27 8.96 -0.35
CA ALA A 101 -1.99 8.95 -1.61
C ALA A 101 -3.47 8.53 -1.44
N MET A 102 -3.76 7.50 -0.64
CA MET A 102 -5.14 7.09 -0.39
C MET A 102 -5.93 8.15 0.42
N LYS A 103 -5.27 8.86 1.33
CA LYS A 103 -5.85 9.98 2.08
C LYS A 103 -6.20 11.16 1.17
N GLU A 104 -5.35 11.50 0.22
CA GLU A 104 -5.63 12.52 -0.81
C GLU A 104 -6.88 12.18 -1.64
N ASP A 105 -7.12 10.89 -1.87
CA ASP A 105 -8.31 10.37 -2.55
C ASP A 105 -9.50 10.08 -1.60
N GLY A 106 -9.44 10.55 -0.35
CA GLY A 106 -10.55 10.53 0.61
C GLY A 106 -10.85 9.16 1.22
N VAL A 107 -9.83 8.32 1.43
CA VAL A 107 -9.99 7.03 2.10
C VAL A 107 -10.45 7.23 3.56
N GLU A 108 -11.40 6.40 4.00
CA GLU A 108 -11.92 6.42 5.38
C GLU A 108 -11.20 5.39 6.26
N GLU A 109 -10.78 4.27 5.67
CA GLU A 109 -10.02 3.24 6.36
C GLU A 109 -9.13 2.45 5.40
N ILE A 110 -8.00 1.95 5.91
CA ILE A 110 -7.07 1.10 5.16
C ILE A 110 -6.95 -0.23 5.89
N ILE A 111 -7.15 -1.32 5.16
CA ILE A 111 -7.10 -2.68 5.71
C ILE A 111 -6.03 -3.53 5.03
N LEU A 112 -5.57 -4.56 5.75
CA LEU A 112 -4.72 -5.62 5.22
C LEU A 112 -4.80 -6.88 6.09
N GLU A 113 -4.34 -8.00 5.55
CA GLU A 113 -4.15 -9.24 6.28
C GLU A 113 -2.67 -9.66 6.28
N THR A 114 -2.20 -10.18 7.41
CA THR A 114 -0.84 -10.73 7.54
C THR A 114 -0.84 -12.01 8.40
N GLU A 115 0.08 -12.94 8.12
CA GLU A 115 0.23 -14.17 8.92
C GLU A 115 0.40 -13.85 10.40
N PHE A 116 -0.28 -14.61 11.27
CA PHE A 116 -0.30 -14.34 12.72
C PHE A 116 1.09 -14.35 13.37
N ASP A 117 2.05 -15.06 12.77
CA ASP A 117 3.43 -15.21 13.22
C ASP A 117 4.42 -14.33 12.44
N ASN A 118 3.95 -13.46 11.54
CA ASN A 118 4.78 -12.48 10.85
C ASN A 118 5.05 -11.25 11.73
N TYR A 119 5.82 -11.45 12.80
CA TYR A 119 6.14 -10.41 13.78
C TYR A 119 6.78 -9.15 13.16
N ALA A 120 7.53 -9.30 12.06
CA ALA A 120 8.13 -8.17 11.36
C ALA A 120 7.06 -7.29 10.68
N ALA A 121 6.09 -7.89 10.00
CA ALA A 121 4.98 -7.15 9.40
C ALA A 121 4.06 -6.55 10.47
N LEU A 122 3.73 -7.32 11.51
CA LEU A 122 2.91 -6.82 12.62
C LEU A 122 3.54 -5.59 13.27
N SER A 123 4.83 -5.65 13.63
CA SER A 123 5.54 -4.52 14.21
C SER A 123 5.64 -3.32 13.26
N LEU A 124 5.84 -3.55 11.95
CA LEU A 124 5.83 -2.50 10.94
C LEU A 124 4.49 -1.77 10.92
N TYR A 125 3.38 -2.50 10.76
CA TYR A 125 2.07 -1.89 10.61
C TYR A 125 1.57 -1.23 11.91
N GLU A 126 1.83 -1.85 13.07
CA GLU A 126 1.53 -1.25 14.38
C GLU A 126 2.27 0.08 14.58
N SER A 127 3.54 0.17 14.15
CA SER A 127 4.31 1.43 14.20
C SER A 127 3.76 2.53 13.30
N LEU A 128 2.92 2.17 12.33
CA LEU A 128 2.24 3.08 11.40
C LEU A 128 0.79 3.36 11.81
N GLY A 129 0.36 2.91 13.00
CA GLY A 129 -0.95 3.19 13.56
C GLY A 129 -2.04 2.16 13.22
N PHE A 130 -1.69 1.07 12.53
CA PHE A 130 -2.65 -0.02 12.33
C PHE A 130 -2.92 -0.76 13.64
N ILE A 131 -4.17 -1.14 13.83
CA ILE A 131 -4.62 -1.95 14.97
C ILE A 131 -5.14 -3.31 14.47
N ARG A 132 -5.04 -4.34 15.31
CA ARG A 132 -5.58 -5.67 15.02
C ARG A 132 -7.10 -5.63 15.19
N GLU A 133 -7.84 -5.78 14.10
CA GLU A 133 -9.31 -5.82 14.11
C GLU A 133 -9.82 -7.21 14.54
N LYS A 134 -9.31 -8.26 13.89
CA LYS A 134 -9.74 -9.65 14.14
C LYS A 134 -8.70 -10.67 13.70
N ARG A 135 -8.84 -11.87 14.23
CA ARG A 135 -8.10 -13.06 13.80
C ARG A 135 -8.96 -13.87 12.83
N LEU A 136 -8.36 -14.26 11.71
CA LEU A 136 -8.98 -15.09 10.68
C LEU A 136 -8.33 -16.48 10.76
N TYR A 137 -9.13 -17.49 11.09
CA TYR A 137 -8.63 -18.86 11.26
C TYR A 137 -8.42 -19.55 9.92
N ARG A 138 -7.26 -20.21 9.73
CA ARG A 138 -6.91 -20.93 8.50
C ARG A 138 -7.12 -20.10 7.23
N PHE A 139 -6.70 -18.85 7.27
CA PHE A 139 -6.92 -17.87 6.20
C PHE A 139 -6.02 -18.10 4.99
N TYR A 140 -4.77 -18.48 5.23
CA TYR A 140 -3.79 -18.75 4.17
C TYR A 140 -3.87 -20.19 3.68
N LEU A 141 -3.42 -20.46 2.44
CA LEU A 141 -3.48 -21.79 1.82
C LEU A 141 -2.65 -22.84 2.59
N ASN A 142 -1.61 -22.39 3.30
CA ASN A 142 -0.81 -23.21 4.19
C ASN A 142 -1.53 -23.56 5.52
N GLY A 143 -2.78 -23.14 5.71
CA GLY A 143 -3.58 -23.37 6.89
C GLY A 143 -3.27 -22.44 8.07
N LYS A 144 -2.36 -21.47 7.91
CA LYS A 144 -2.07 -20.49 8.95
C LYS A 144 -3.19 -19.48 9.12
N ASP A 145 -3.32 -19.01 10.35
CA ASP A 145 -4.19 -17.89 10.68
C ASP A 145 -3.60 -16.57 10.18
N ALA A 146 -4.48 -15.59 10.01
CA ALA A 146 -4.10 -14.21 9.74
C ALA A 146 -4.63 -13.28 10.83
N PHE A 147 -3.94 -12.16 11.03
CA PHE A 147 -4.56 -10.99 11.62
C PHE A 147 -4.99 -10.04 10.51
N ARG A 148 -6.24 -9.57 10.60
CA ARG A 148 -6.70 -8.42 9.84
C ARG A 148 -6.37 -7.16 10.62
N LEU A 149 -5.65 -6.26 9.98
CA LEU A 149 -5.29 -4.96 10.54
C LEU A 149 -6.09 -3.86 9.87
N VAL A 150 -6.38 -2.80 10.62
CA VAL A 150 -7.09 -1.61 10.14
C VAL A 150 -6.40 -0.34 10.61
N LEU A 151 -6.32 0.65 9.73
CA LEU A 151 -5.99 2.04 10.04
C LEU A 151 -7.22 2.89 9.72
N ALA A 152 -7.86 3.45 10.74
CA ALA A 152 -8.96 4.40 10.56
C ALA A 152 -8.39 5.78 10.24
N VAL A 153 -8.90 6.43 9.19
CA VAL A 153 -8.52 7.79 8.81
C VAL A 153 -9.59 8.74 9.33
N SER A 154 -9.20 9.65 10.21
CA SER A 154 -10.13 10.67 10.71
C SER A 154 -10.33 11.76 9.66
N PRO A 155 -11.55 12.30 9.51
CA PRO A 155 -11.83 13.38 8.55
C PRO A 155 -11.07 14.69 8.83
N SER A 156 -10.43 14.83 10.00
CA SER A 156 -9.58 15.97 10.35
C SER A 156 -8.16 15.90 9.78
N ASP A 157 -7.72 14.75 9.25
CA ASP A 157 -6.36 14.58 8.72
C ASP A 157 -6.18 15.17 7.31
N SER A 158 -7.27 15.58 6.66
CA SER A 158 -7.28 16.07 5.27
C SER A 158 -7.13 17.60 5.13
N GLU A 159 -7.08 18.37 6.21
CA GLU A 159 -7.16 19.84 6.18
C GLU A 159 -6.02 20.60 6.89
N ASP A 160 -4.82 20.01 7.05
CA ASP A 160 -3.67 20.77 7.56
C ASP A 160 -2.84 21.40 6.43
N ASN A 161 -3.44 22.37 5.71
CA ASN A 161 -2.71 23.45 5.01
C ASN A 161 -3.65 24.53 4.42
N SER A 162 -4.36 25.26 5.29
CA SER A 162 -4.70 26.66 5.03
C SER A 162 -5.16 27.34 6.31
N ASP A 163 -4.32 28.19 6.91
CA ASP A 163 -4.75 29.56 7.14
C ASP A 163 -3.65 30.56 7.47
N ASN A 164 -3.90 31.75 6.96
CA ASN A 164 -3.07 32.93 6.83
C ASN A 164 -3.30 33.88 8.03
N SER A 165 -2.25 34.39 8.66
CA SER A 165 -2.35 35.67 9.38
C SER A 165 -1.14 36.55 9.08
N SER A 166 -1.45 37.77 8.68
CA SER A 166 -0.55 38.82 8.23
C SER A 166 0.18 39.48 9.40
N SER A 167 1.52 39.50 9.38
CA SER A 167 2.35 40.71 9.58
C SER A 167 3.86 40.41 9.48
N ASP A 168 4.51 41.22 8.66
CA ASP A 168 5.95 41.53 8.53
C ASP A 168 7.01 40.45 8.19
N SER A 169 7.84 40.80 7.20
CA SER A 169 9.03 40.11 6.69
C SER A 169 10.31 40.86 7.14
N PRO A 170 11.56 40.32 7.08
CA PRO A 170 12.00 39.32 6.11
C PRO A 170 13.04 38.24 6.54
N THR A 171 13.10 37.22 5.66
CA THR A 171 14.25 36.38 5.28
C THR A 171 14.76 35.27 6.21
N ARG A 172 14.36 34.04 5.90
CA ARG A 172 15.30 32.92 5.69
C ARG A 172 14.71 31.87 4.75
N SER A 173 15.34 31.69 3.60
CA SER A 173 14.95 30.75 2.55
C SER A 173 15.11 29.30 3.06
N SER A 174 13.99 28.63 3.34
CA SER A 174 13.93 27.17 3.40
C SER A 174 13.26 26.68 2.12
N SER A 175 14.08 26.29 1.15
CA SER A 175 13.66 25.65 -0.08
C SER A 175 13.30 24.19 0.21
N TYR A 176 12.06 23.93 0.61
CA TYR A 176 11.51 22.57 0.55
C TYR A 176 11.16 22.26 -0.92
N PRO A 177 11.67 21.15 -1.50
CA PRO A 177 11.33 20.78 -2.86
C PRO A 177 9.83 20.50 -2.96
N ARG A 178 9.20 21.04 -4.00
CA ARG A 178 7.81 20.74 -4.35
C ARG A 178 7.65 19.22 -4.50
N HIS A 179 6.78 18.62 -3.68
CA HIS A 179 6.43 17.21 -3.81
C HIS A 179 5.91 16.95 -5.23
N PRO A 180 6.36 15.87 -5.91
CA PRO A 180 5.77 15.48 -7.17
C PRO A 180 4.28 15.24 -6.94
N THR A 181 3.43 15.81 -7.79
CA THR A 181 1.98 15.57 -7.74
C THR A 181 1.73 14.11 -8.10
N TYR A 182 1.53 13.27 -7.09
CA TYR A 182 1.17 11.87 -7.21
C TYR A 182 -0.28 11.78 -7.67
N ARG A 183 -0.51 11.75 -8.99
CA ARG A 183 -1.88 11.63 -9.51
C ARG A 183 -2.19 10.15 -9.70
N ALA A 184 -2.97 9.57 -8.79
CA ALA A 184 -3.59 8.27 -9.02
C ALA A 184 -4.33 8.29 -10.37
N ILE A 185 -4.20 7.21 -11.14
CA ILE A 185 -4.98 7.07 -12.37
C ILE A 185 -6.43 6.91 -11.93
N LYS A 186 -7.28 7.89 -12.25
CA LYS A 186 -8.72 7.77 -12.02
C LYS A 186 -9.27 6.66 -12.90
N VAL A 187 -9.54 5.50 -12.30
CA VAL A 187 -10.24 4.41 -12.97
C VAL A 187 -11.71 4.44 -12.53
N ILE A 188 -12.60 4.34 -13.52
CA ILE A 188 -14.05 4.25 -13.32
C ILE A 188 -14.33 2.97 -12.51
N PRO A 189 -15.16 3.01 -11.45
CA PRO A 189 -15.46 1.82 -10.67
C PRO A 189 -16.06 0.74 -11.57
N TYR A 190 -15.45 -0.45 -11.55
CA TYR A 190 -16.12 -1.66 -12.00
C TYR A 190 -17.27 -1.93 -11.01
N SER A 191 -18.50 -2.07 -11.52
CA SER A 191 -19.67 -2.41 -10.72
C SER A 191 -19.57 -3.87 -10.26
N ASP A 192 -19.40 -4.09 -8.96
CA ASP A 192 -19.39 -5.39 -8.29
C ASP A 192 -20.82 -6.02 -8.20
N GLU A 193 -21.64 -5.95 -9.25
CA GLU A 193 -23.04 -6.43 -9.20
C GLU A 193 -23.25 -7.92 -9.49
N GLU A 194 -22.21 -8.75 -9.62
CA GLU A 194 -22.39 -10.19 -9.83
C GLU A 194 -21.36 -10.96 -9.02
N ASP A 195 -21.70 -11.38 -7.78
CA ASP A 195 -21.12 -12.56 -7.09
C ASP A 195 -21.72 -12.76 -5.67
N ASP A 196 -23.03 -12.54 -5.48
CA ASP A 196 -23.72 -12.81 -4.20
C ASP A 196 -24.71 -14.01 -4.27
N ASP A 197 -24.64 -14.86 -5.29
CA ASP A 197 -25.46 -16.07 -5.41
C ASP A 197 -24.59 -17.33 -5.55
N ASP A 198 -24.31 -18.00 -4.41
CA ASP A 198 -24.58 -19.44 -4.19
C ASP A 198 -23.73 -19.99 -3.02
N TYR A 199 -24.27 -19.85 -1.81
CA TYR A 199 -23.97 -20.77 -0.71
C TYR A 199 -25.29 -21.36 -0.19
N VAL A 200 -26.02 -22.06 -1.06
CA VAL A 200 -27.08 -22.95 -0.62
C VAL A 200 -26.43 -24.25 -0.14
N SER A 201 -26.41 -24.39 1.19
CA SER A 201 -26.05 -25.58 1.94
C SER A 201 -26.82 -26.81 1.46
N THR A 202 -26.16 -27.74 0.77
CA THR A 202 -26.67 -29.11 0.61
C THR A 202 -26.34 -29.93 1.86
N ARG A 203 -27.39 -30.44 2.49
CA ARG A 203 -27.36 -31.47 3.54
C ARG A 203 -26.96 -32.83 2.99
#